data_AF-A0AA96J7L9-F1
#
_entry.id   AF-A0AA96J7L9-F1
#
_cell.length_a   1.000
_cell.length_b   1.000
_cell.length_c   1.000
_cell.angle_alpha   90.00
_cell.angle_beta   90.00
_cell.angle_gamma   90.00
#
_symmetry.space_group_name_H-M   'P 1'
#
loop_
_entity.id
_entity.type
_entity.pdbx_description
1 polymer ?
#
loop_
_entity_poly.entity_id
_entity_poly.type
_entity_poly.pdbx_seq_one_letter_code
_entity_poly.pdbx_strand_id
1 'polypeptide(L)'
;MTAARSLALIARADRTWQLEEQASLLVEAVSLAREADDLDAEYAARMRLVPNSAVRFEVSEAVTHLAWCVVRHDSDPTRFPRRASGTEDLLYLEDWTLRQLAMSDALSPVQVEDLIAEHARRLGPGAGEHALETLGALHAWTLGDVALASAHIGAALRVPGDGLAHCVRCTRDIAAQIAEAAGDAAAVVMAVDDFATDPCDDLDQPASALSRGLFAWLASDRREDADSAYGVAVRRVAARPTTAEVRGRLARYALVTGRLDEAVGHVEAALPYVHGSALATHLRLGALREIAAVLAGLQRRGLGERRLTGVDVPSVRPLLPARGEGWTVATAAPVVLTAARELAGRFDVRAGTMFHVEQLQRTVRGAESQVPGPLL
;
A
#
# COMPACT_ATOMS: atom_id res chain seq x y z
N MET A 1 -8.76 38.97 6.56
CA MET A 1 -8.30 38.19 7.74
C MET A 1 -8.20 36.68 7.43
N THR A 2 -9.07 36.14 6.58
CA THR A 2 -9.11 34.72 6.16
C THR A 2 -7.82 34.25 5.46
N ALA A 3 -7.31 35.00 4.47
CA ALA A 3 -6.07 34.65 3.75
C ALA A 3 -4.82 34.53 4.66
N ALA A 4 -4.57 35.54 5.51
CA ALA A 4 -3.44 35.51 6.45
C ALA A 4 -3.52 34.34 7.45
N ARG A 5 -4.74 33.96 7.87
CA ARG A 5 -4.95 32.79 8.73
C ARG A 5 -4.69 31.48 7.98
N SER A 6 -5.09 31.36 6.71
CA SER A 6 -4.79 30.18 5.87
C SER A 6 -3.28 29.94 5.76
N LEU A 7 -2.50 30.97 5.45
CA LEU A 7 -1.04 30.88 5.40
C LEU A 7 -0.41 30.51 6.75
N ALA A 8 -0.95 31.01 7.86
CA ALA A 8 -0.48 30.66 9.19
C ALA A 8 -0.73 29.17 9.54
N LEU A 9 -1.87 28.62 9.10
CA LEU A 9 -2.19 27.21 9.25
C LEU A 9 -1.28 26.32 8.40
N ILE A 10 -1.01 26.69 7.15
CA ILE A 10 -0.03 25.99 6.29
C ILE A 10 1.34 25.96 6.98
N ALA A 11 1.82 27.11 7.45
CA ALA A 11 3.11 27.18 8.12
C ALA A 11 3.15 26.35 9.42
N ARG A 12 2.02 26.21 10.13
CA ARG A 12 1.93 25.30 11.29
C ARG A 12 1.96 23.84 10.86
N ALA A 13 1.20 23.48 9.83
CA ALA A 13 1.16 22.13 9.28
C ALA A 13 2.54 21.63 8.83
N ASP A 14 3.37 22.51 8.27
CA ASP A 14 4.76 22.21 7.86
C ASP A 14 5.68 21.80 9.03
N ARG A 15 5.27 22.07 10.27
CA ARG A 15 6.00 21.68 11.49
C ARG A 15 5.28 20.61 12.31
N THR A 16 4.12 20.14 11.87
CA THR A 16 3.31 19.13 12.55
C THR A 16 3.63 17.75 11.97
N TRP A 17 4.13 16.85 12.81
CA TRP A 17 4.48 15.48 12.40
C TRP A 17 3.32 14.50 12.57
N GLN A 18 2.32 14.82 13.40
CA GLN A 18 1.12 14.02 13.56
C GLN A 18 0.23 14.18 12.33
N LEU A 19 0.11 13.11 11.53
CA LEU A 19 -0.55 13.15 10.22
C LEU A 19 -2.00 13.64 10.27
N GLU A 20 -2.77 13.23 11.28
CA GLU A 20 -4.19 13.63 11.44
C GLU A 20 -4.33 15.10 11.84
N GLU A 21 -3.46 15.59 12.72
CA GLU A 21 -3.44 17.02 13.09
C GLU A 21 -3.00 17.85 11.88
N GLN A 22 -1.96 17.41 11.17
CA GLN A 22 -1.49 18.04 9.96
C GLN A 22 -2.59 18.12 8.89
N ALA A 23 -3.33 17.03 8.65
CA ALA A 23 -4.46 16.99 7.74
C ALA A 23 -5.55 17.99 8.14
N SER A 24 -5.92 18.00 9.42
CA SER A 24 -6.94 18.92 9.95
C SER A 24 -6.58 20.39 9.74
N LEU A 25 -5.32 20.77 9.99
CA LEU A 25 -4.81 22.12 9.75
C LEU A 25 -4.86 22.50 8.27
N LEU A 26 -4.47 21.58 7.38
CA LEU A 26 -4.46 21.83 5.94
C LEU A 26 -5.87 21.91 5.34
N VAL A 27 -6.81 21.08 5.80
CA VAL A 27 -8.23 21.15 5.39
C VAL A 27 -8.86 22.48 5.81
N GLU A 28 -8.58 22.94 7.04
CA GLU A 28 -9.02 24.27 7.49
C GLU A 28 -8.39 25.38 6.63
N ALA A 29 -7.09 25.26 6.30
CA ALA A 29 -6.41 26.22 5.43
C ALA A 29 -7.05 26.29 4.03
N VAL A 30 -7.44 25.15 3.43
CA VAL A 30 -8.18 25.09 2.16
C VAL A 30 -9.54 25.79 2.29
N SER A 31 -10.29 25.54 3.37
CA SER A 31 -11.59 26.20 3.58
C SER A 31 -11.44 27.72 3.63
N LEU A 32 -10.49 28.22 4.41
CA LEU A 32 -10.24 29.66 4.56
C LEU A 32 -9.71 30.31 3.28
N ALA A 33 -8.89 29.59 2.50
CA ALA A 33 -8.41 30.06 1.21
C ALA A 33 -9.57 30.21 0.21
N ARG A 34 -10.48 29.23 0.16
CA ARG A 34 -11.69 29.28 -0.68
C ARG A 34 -12.62 30.42 -0.29
N GLU A 35 -12.84 30.64 1.01
CA GLU A 35 -13.63 31.78 1.51
C GLU A 35 -13.01 33.13 1.13
N ALA A 36 -11.69 33.18 0.97
CA ALA A 36 -10.95 34.38 0.59
C ALA A 36 -10.76 34.55 -0.93
N ASP A 37 -11.19 33.57 -1.74
CA ASP A 37 -10.84 33.44 -3.16
C ASP A 37 -9.31 33.47 -3.43
N ASP A 38 -8.54 32.94 -2.48
CA ASP A 38 -7.08 32.87 -2.53
C ASP A 38 -6.63 31.53 -3.14
N LEU A 39 -6.58 31.49 -4.46
CA LEU A 39 -6.20 30.27 -5.19
C LEU A 39 -4.75 29.83 -4.94
N ASP A 40 -3.86 30.75 -4.57
CA ASP A 40 -2.44 30.45 -4.36
C ASP A 40 -2.27 29.71 -3.02
N ALA A 41 -2.96 30.19 -1.97
CA ALA A 41 -3.03 29.51 -0.68
C ALA A 41 -3.76 28.15 -0.79
N GLU A 42 -4.85 28.07 -1.58
CA GLU A 42 -5.53 26.79 -1.81
C GLU A 42 -4.60 25.78 -2.51
N TYR A 43 -3.88 26.20 -3.55
CA TYR A 43 -2.90 25.35 -4.24
C TYR A 43 -1.80 24.88 -3.30
N ALA A 44 -1.20 25.79 -2.52
CA ALA A 44 -0.14 25.45 -1.58
C ALA A 44 -0.58 24.46 -0.49
N ALA A 45 -1.82 24.59 0.02
CA ALA A 45 -2.37 23.66 1.00
C ALA A 45 -2.69 22.29 0.38
N ARG A 46 -3.28 22.25 -0.82
CA ARG A 46 -3.61 21.00 -1.52
C ARG A 46 -2.36 20.22 -1.92
N MET A 47 -1.30 20.89 -2.37
CA MET A 47 -0.01 20.27 -2.67
C MET A 47 0.61 19.55 -1.45
N ARG A 48 0.30 19.97 -0.22
CA ARG A 48 0.70 19.31 1.02
C ARG A 48 -0.26 18.21 1.45
N LEU A 49 -1.54 18.34 1.15
CA LEU A 49 -2.53 17.31 1.41
C LEU A 49 -2.28 16.04 0.60
N VAL A 50 -1.77 16.14 -0.64
CA VAL A 50 -1.47 14.95 -1.45
C VAL A 50 -0.51 13.98 -0.74
N PRO A 51 0.73 14.35 -0.36
CA PRO A 51 1.63 13.43 0.34
C PRO A 51 1.14 13.09 1.75
N ASN A 52 0.42 13.98 2.44
CA ASN A 52 -0.17 13.65 3.75
C ASN A 52 -1.21 12.52 3.63
N SER A 53 -2.17 12.65 2.71
CA SER A 53 -3.18 11.62 2.44
C SER A 53 -2.54 10.32 1.96
N ALA A 54 -1.46 10.41 1.17
CA ALA A 54 -0.68 9.25 0.73
C ALA A 54 -0.14 8.41 1.91
N VAL A 55 0.53 9.05 2.87
CA VAL A 55 1.09 8.37 4.06
C VAL A 55 -0.01 7.83 4.98
N ARG A 56 -1.19 8.47 4.99
CA ARG A 56 -2.38 7.95 5.69
C ARG A 56 -3.11 6.84 4.91
N PHE A 57 -2.67 6.49 3.70
CA PHE A 57 -3.31 5.54 2.79
C PHE A 57 -4.72 5.96 2.34
N GLU A 58 -5.02 7.26 2.36
CA GLU A 58 -6.26 7.88 1.91
C GLU A 58 -6.18 8.24 0.41
N VAL A 59 -6.08 7.21 -0.44
CA VAL A 59 -5.84 7.36 -1.88
C VAL A 59 -6.89 8.25 -2.57
N SER A 60 -8.16 8.12 -2.24
CA SER A 60 -9.25 8.95 -2.80
C SER A 60 -9.07 10.44 -2.48
N GLU A 61 -8.61 10.76 -1.27
CA GLU A 61 -8.33 12.13 -0.85
C GLU A 61 -7.11 12.68 -1.61
N ALA A 62 -6.03 11.88 -1.68
CA ALA A 62 -4.82 12.22 -2.44
C ALA A 62 -5.14 12.52 -3.92
N VAL A 63 -5.90 11.64 -4.58
CA VAL A 63 -6.36 11.81 -5.98
C VAL A 63 -7.18 13.09 -6.14
N THR A 64 -8.07 13.39 -5.19
CA THR A 64 -8.93 14.58 -5.25
C THR A 64 -8.11 15.87 -5.17
N HIS A 65 -7.12 15.93 -4.28
CA HIS A 65 -6.25 17.10 -4.17
C HIS A 65 -5.31 17.21 -5.37
N LEU A 66 -4.72 16.10 -5.80
CA LEU A 66 -3.81 16.08 -6.95
C LEU A 66 -4.52 16.53 -8.22
N ALA A 67 -5.69 15.97 -8.54
CA ALA A 67 -6.42 16.32 -9.75
C ALA A 67 -6.72 17.83 -9.84
N TRP A 68 -7.06 18.46 -8.71
CA TRP A 68 -7.23 19.91 -8.66
C TRP A 68 -5.91 20.64 -8.92
N CYS A 69 -4.81 20.22 -8.29
CA CYS A 69 -3.50 20.82 -8.50
C CYS A 69 -3.01 20.68 -9.95
N VAL A 70 -3.18 19.52 -10.58
CA VAL A 70 -2.83 19.29 -11.99
C VAL A 70 -3.62 20.23 -12.91
N VAL A 71 -4.94 20.34 -12.73
CA VAL A 71 -5.76 21.27 -13.54
C VAL A 71 -5.31 22.72 -13.39
N ARG A 72 -4.95 23.14 -12.17
CA ARG A 72 -4.41 24.50 -11.94
C ARG A 72 -3.07 24.69 -12.63
N HIS A 73 -2.14 23.75 -12.43
CA HIS A 73 -0.84 23.76 -13.09
C HIS A 73 -0.97 23.86 -14.61
N ASP A 74 -1.77 22.98 -15.22
CA ASP A 74 -1.96 22.95 -16.67
C ASP A 74 -2.59 24.25 -17.21
N SER A 75 -3.42 24.93 -16.39
CA SER A 75 -4.05 26.21 -16.77
C SER A 75 -3.11 27.43 -16.71
N ASP A 76 -2.23 27.49 -15.72
CA ASP A 76 -1.26 28.58 -15.52
C ASP A 76 -0.03 28.05 -14.76
N PRO A 77 0.95 27.46 -15.45
CA PRO A 77 2.14 26.88 -14.84
C PRO A 77 3.03 27.92 -14.12
N THR A 78 2.90 29.21 -14.47
CA THR A 78 3.70 30.28 -13.87
C THR A 78 3.14 30.62 -12.49
N ARG A 79 1.81 30.71 -12.38
CA ARG A 79 1.12 30.95 -11.11
C ARG A 79 1.09 29.71 -10.21
N PHE A 80 0.89 28.53 -10.80
CA PHE A 80 0.79 27.26 -10.11
C PHE A 80 1.96 26.36 -10.50
N PRO A 81 3.18 26.62 -9.99
CA PRO A 81 4.38 25.90 -10.42
C PRO A 81 4.36 24.44 -9.96
N ARG A 82 5.10 23.59 -10.70
CA ARG A 82 5.33 22.18 -10.32
C ARG A 82 5.90 22.04 -8.91
N ARG A 83 6.76 22.98 -8.52
CA ARG A 83 7.39 23.01 -7.19
C ARG A 83 7.08 24.34 -6.52
N ALA A 84 6.21 24.30 -5.51
CA ALA A 84 5.96 25.42 -4.63
C ALA A 84 6.91 25.35 -3.41
N SER A 85 7.07 26.47 -2.71
CA SER A 85 7.91 26.52 -1.51
C SER A 85 7.39 25.54 -0.44
N GLY A 86 8.27 24.66 0.02
CA GLY A 86 7.94 23.64 1.02
C GLY A 86 7.03 22.51 0.52
N THR A 87 6.93 22.29 -0.80
CA THR A 87 6.19 21.16 -1.38
C THR A 87 7.10 20.23 -2.17
N GLU A 88 6.64 19.00 -2.34
CA GLU A 88 7.17 18.08 -3.34
C GLU A 88 6.86 18.57 -4.77
N ASP A 89 7.53 17.96 -5.76
CA ASP A 89 7.24 18.19 -7.17
C ASP A 89 5.88 17.57 -7.54
N LEU A 90 5.04 18.33 -8.25
CA LEU A 90 3.72 17.89 -8.68
C LEU A 90 3.77 16.61 -9.51
N LEU A 91 4.77 16.43 -10.39
CA LEU A 91 4.87 15.21 -11.21
C LEU A 91 5.32 14.00 -10.38
N TYR A 92 6.14 14.21 -9.34
CA TYR A 92 6.44 13.15 -8.38
C TYR A 92 5.18 12.71 -7.61
N LEU A 93 4.36 13.67 -7.17
CA LEU A 93 3.08 13.40 -6.50
C LEU A 93 2.08 12.72 -7.44
N GLU A 94 2.12 13.08 -8.73
CA GLU A 94 1.35 12.41 -9.76
C GLU A 94 1.78 10.96 -9.97
N ASP A 95 3.08 10.68 -10.14
CA ASP A 95 3.60 9.31 -10.23
C ASP A 95 3.14 8.45 -9.04
N TRP A 96 3.31 8.95 -7.80
CA TRP A 96 2.86 8.23 -6.61
C TRP A 96 1.38 7.85 -6.68
N THR A 97 0.53 8.81 -7.06
CA THR A 97 -0.92 8.62 -7.11
C THR A 97 -1.31 7.66 -8.24
N LEU A 98 -0.65 7.78 -9.40
CA LEU A 98 -0.87 6.90 -10.54
C LEU A 98 -0.49 5.45 -10.22
N ARG A 99 0.51 5.19 -9.38
CA ARG A 99 0.81 3.83 -8.92
C ARG A 99 -0.37 3.21 -8.17
N GLN A 100 -1.02 3.98 -7.31
CA GLN A 100 -2.20 3.52 -6.56
C GLN A 100 -3.38 3.24 -7.52
N LEU A 101 -3.59 4.14 -8.49
CA LEU A 101 -4.64 4.03 -9.50
C LEU A 101 -4.41 2.89 -10.48
N ALA A 102 -3.16 2.66 -10.91
CA ALA A 102 -2.77 1.58 -11.80
C ALA A 102 -3.06 0.21 -11.19
N MET A 103 -3.03 0.14 -9.85
CA MET A 103 -3.39 -1.03 -9.08
C MET A 103 -4.84 -1.06 -8.59
N SER A 104 -5.69 -0.13 -8.99
CA SER A 104 -7.09 -0.11 -8.57
C SER A 104 -7.98 -0.91 -9.51
N ASP A 105 -8.92 -1.70 -8.97
CA ASP A 105 -10.00 -2.30 -9.76
C ASP A 105 -11.14 -1.32 -10.09
N ALA A 106 -11.07 -0.08 -9.61
CA ALA A 106 -12.05 0.96 -9.90
C ALA A 106 -11.92 1.57 -11.31
N LEU A 107 -10.77 1.41 -11.97
CA LEU A 107 -10.49 1.94 -13.30
C LEU A 107 -10.36 0.80 -14.30
N SER A 108 -10.87 0.96 -15.52
CA SER A 108 -10.60 0.00 -16.61
C SER A 108 -9.11 0.00 -17.00
N PRO A 109 -8.60 -1.06 -17.65
CA PRO A 109 -7.22 -1.08 -18.12
C PRO A 109 -6.88 0.11 -19.04
N VAL A 110 -7.75 0.40 -20.02
CA VAL A 110 -7.60 1.53 -20.93
C VAL A 110 -7.54 2.87 -20.20
N GLN A 111 -8.35 3.07 -19.15
CA GLN A 111 -8.28 4.30 -18.35
C GLN A 111 -6.94 4.46 -17.64
N VAL A 112 -6.33 3.37 -17.17
CA VAL A 112 -5.00 3.43 -16.56
C VAL A 112 -3.94 3.73 -17.61
N GLU A 113 -4.01 3.10 -18.78
CA GLU A 113 -3.10 3.38 -19.91
C GLU A 113 -3.17 4.85 -20.35
N ASP A 114 -4.38 5.42 -20.46
CA ASP A 114 -4.59 6.82 -20.79
C ASP A 114 -3.96 7.77 -19.77
N LEU A 115 -4.09 7.44 -18.47
CA LEU A 115 -3.50 8.21 -17.38
C LEU A 115 -1.96 8.14 -17.39
N ILE A 116 -1.39 6.96 -17.63
CA ILE A 116 0.07 6.78 -17.77
C ILE A 116 0.58 7.57 -18.99
N ALA A 117 -0.14 7.51 -20.11
CA ALA A 117 0.23 8.24 -21.32
C ALA A 117 0.16 9.76 -21.14
N GLU A 118 -0.83 10.25 -20.40
CA GLU A 118 -0.94 11.66 -20.04
C GLU A 118 0.19 12.11 -19.11
N HIS A 119 0.55 11.30 -18.11
CA HIS A 119 1.70 11.56 -17.26
C HIS A 119 3.01 11.62 -18.04
N ALA A 120 3.22 10.67 -18.97
CA ALA A 120 4.37 10.68 -19.88
C ALA A 120 4.42 11.97 -20.73
N ARG A 121 3.27 12.48 -21.19
CA ARG A 121 3.21 13.77 -21.90
C ARG A 121 3.64 14.94 -21.02
N ARG A 122 3.22 14.98 -19.75
CA ARG A 122 3.61 16.06 -18.82
C ARG A 122 5.08 16.00 -18.40
N LEU A 123 5.64 14.80 -18.25
CA LEU A 123 7.07 14.60 -18.00
C LEU A 123 7.92 15.17 -19.15
N GLY A 124 7.45 14.98 -20.38
CA GLY A 124 8.14 15.40 -21.59
C GLY A 124 9.20 14.39 -22.05
N PRO A 125 9.80 14.60 -23.24
CA PRO A 125 10.73 13.65 -23.84
C PRO A 125 11.96 13.39 -22.97
N GLY A 126 12.25 12.12 -22.68
CA GLY A 126 13.48 11.69 -22.00
C GLY A 126 13.48 11.87 -20.47
N ALA A 127 12.35 12.26 -19.86
CA ALA A 127 12.19 12.34 -18.41
C ALA A 127 11.26 11.24 -17.88
N GLY A 128 11.47 10.82 -16.64
CA GLY A 128 10.58 9.92 -15.90
C GLY A 128 10.55 8.48 -16.42
N GLU A 129 11.52 8.03 -17.20
CA GLU A 129 11.55 6.65 -17.74
C GLU A 129 11.49 5.60 -16.61
N HIS A 130 12.18 5.84 -15.48
CA HIS A 130 12.08 4.98 -14.30
C HIS A 130 10.65 4.92 -13.72
N ALA A 131 9.95 6.07 -13.64
CA ALA A 131 8.57 6.15 -13.17
C ALA A 131 7.62 5.39 -14.11
N LEU A 132 7.73 5.63 -15.42
CA LEU A 132 6.89 5.03 -16.44
C LEU A 132 7.04 3.50 -16.50
N GLU A 133 8.28 2.99 -16.44
CA GLU A 133 8.53 1.55 -16.38
C GLU A 133 7.98 0.94 -15.07
N THR A 134 8.09 1.64 -13.95
CA THR A 134 7.50 1.18 -12.68
C THR A 134 5.97 1.14 -12.74
N LEU A 135 5.33 2.15 -13.34
CA LEU A 135 3.88 2.19 -13.55
C LEU A 135 3.42 1.05 -14.46
N GLY A 136 4.13 0.81 -15.57
CA GLY A 136 3.89 -0.30 -16.47
C GLY A 136 3.99 -1.65 -15.77
N ALA A 137 5.00 -1.83 -14.90
CA ALA A 137 5.16 -3.04 -14.12
C ALA A 137 3.98 -3.31 -13.18
N LEU A 138 3.55 -2.31 -12.42
CA LEU A 138 2.43 -2.43 -11.48
C LEU A 138 1.11 -2.68 -12.21
N HIS A 139 0.89 -1.99 -13.34
CA HIS A 139 -0.28 -2.18 -14.16
C HIS A 139 -0.36 -3.62 -14.71
N ALA A 140 0.70 -4.09 -15.37
CA ALA A 140 0.80 -5.45 -15.90
C ALA A 140 0.62 -6.51 -14.80
N TRP A 141 1.22 -6.29 -13.63
CA TRP A 141 1.06 -7.18 -12.47
C TRP A 141 -0.41 -7.28 -12.03
N THR A 142 -1.16 -6.18 -11.99
CA THR A 142 -2.59 -6.23 -11.64
C THR A 142 -3.46 -6.92 -12.68
N LEU A 143 -3.01 -6.95 -13.94
CA LEU A 143 -3.67 -7.70 -15.01
C LEU A 143 -3.28 -9.18 -14.99
N GLY A 144 -2.35 -9.59 -14.11
CA GLY A 144 -1.83 -10.95 -14.06
C GLY A 144 -0.84 -11.28 -15.17
N ASP A 145 -0.39 -10.29 -15.95
CA ASP A 145 0.71 -10.46 -16.91
C ASP A 145 2.05 -10.32 -16.19
N VAL A 146 2.43 -11.37 -15.48
CA VAL A 146 3.67 -11.43 -14.69
C VAL A 146 4.92 -11.30 -15.56
N ALA A 147 4.87 -11.77 -16.81
CA ALA A 147 5.99 -11.70 -17.72
C ALA A 147 6.25 -10.25 -18.15
N LEU A 148 5.20 -9.53 -18.56
CA LEU A 148 5.29 -8.11 -18.90
C LEU A 148 5.66 -7.27 -17.67
N ALA A 149 5.09 -7.57 -16.50
CA ALA A 149 5.44 -6.91 -15.25
C ALA A 149 6.93 -7.06 -14.92
N SER A 150 7.48 -8.26 -15.11
CA SER A 150 8.90 -8.55 -14.88
C SER A 150 9.81 -7.84 -15.89
N ALA A 151 9.37 -7.73 -17.15
CA ALA A 151 10.11 -6.99 -18.17
C ALA A 151 10.22 -5.50 -17.83
N HIS A 152 9.09 -4.88 -17.48
CA HIS A 152 9.01 -3.47 -17.07
C HIS A 152 9.83 -3.19 -15.81
N ILE A 153 9.68 -3.99 -14.73
CA ILE A 153 10.43 -3.72 -13.50
C ILE A 153 11.93 -3.92 -13.69
N GLY A 154 12.32 -4.88 -14.54
CA GLY A 154 13.71 -5.06 -14.95
C GLY A 154 14.26 -3.86 -15.73
N ALA A 155 13.44 -3.22 -16.57
CA ALA A 155 13.80 -1.98 -17.25
C ALA A 155 13.95 -0.82 -16.26
N ALA A 156 12.99 -0.62 -15.36
CA ALA A 156 13.05 0.40 -14.32
C ALA A 156 14.34 0.30 -13.49
N LEU A 157 14.76 -0.90 -13.09
CA LEU A 157 15.97 -1.13 -12.31
C LEU A 157 17.28 -0.81 -13.06
N ARG A 158 17.26 -0.73 -14.39
CA ARG A 158 18.42 -0.33 -15.21
C ARG A 158 18.49 1.18 -15.45
N VAL A 159 17.37 1.89 -15.26
CA VAL A 159 17.27 3.34 -15.46
C VAL A 159 17.62 4.06 -14.16
N PRO A 160 18.62 4.97 -14.15
CA PRO A 160 18.90 5.81 -12.99
C PRO A 160 17.67 6.64 -12.59
N GLY A 161 17.41 6.77 -11.30
CA GLY A 161 16.35 7.66 -10.82
C GLY A 161 16.67 9.12 -11.15
N ASP A 162 15.66 9.87 -11.56
CA ASP A 162 15.75 11.28 -11.97
C ASP A 162 15.11 12.25 -10.97
N GLY A 163 14.74 11.75 -9.78
CA GLY A 163 14.06 12.52 -8.73
C GLY A 163 12.56 12.76 -8.98
N LEU A 164 11.99 12.19 -10.05
CA LEU A 164 10.55 12.22 -10.35
C LEU A 164 9.85 10.89 -10.04
N ALA A 165 10.58 9.96 -9.45
CA ALA A 165 10.10 8.65 -9.06
C ALA A 165 10.62 8.28 -7.67
N HIS A 166 10.01 7.25 -7.08
CA HIS A 166 10.58 6.63 -5.88
C HIS A 166 12.03 6.16 -6.09
N CYS A 167 12.76 6.06 -4.97
CA CYS A 167 14.13 5.55 -5.00
C CYS A 167 14.19 4.09 -5.48
N VAL A 168 15.37 3.68 -5.97
CA VAL A 168 15.63 2.33 -6.51
C VAL A 168 15.24 1.19 -5.55
N ARG A 169 15.25 1.43 -4.23
CA ARG A 169 14.86 0.44 -3.22
C ARG A 169 13.37 0.16 -3.19
N CYS A 170 12.53 1.19 -3.34
CA CYS A 170 11.09 1.00 -3.47
C CYS A 170 10.80 0.20 -4.75
N THR A 171 11.56 0.43 -5.81
CA THR A 171 11.48 -0.34 -7.06
C THR A 171 11.90 -1.80 -6.86
N ARG A 172 12.89 -2.08 -6.00
CA ARG A 172 13.24 -3.45 -5.59
C ARG A 172 12.15 -4.13 -4.75
N ASP A 173 11.44 -3.40 -3.88
CA ASP A 173 10.26 -3.95 -3.18
C ASP A 173 9.18 -4.41 -4.17
N ILE A 174 8.94 -3.60 -5.20
CA ILE A 174 8.00 -3.94 -6.29
C ILE A 174 8.51 -5.15 -7.07
N ALA A 175 9.82 -5.23 -7.37
CA ALA A 175 10.40 -6.39 -8.02
C ALA A 175 10.22 -7.68 -7.18
N ALA A 176 10.42 -7.59 -5.86
CA ALA A 176 10.16 -8.69 -4.93
C ALA A 176 8.68 -9.11 -4.94
N GLN A 177 7.75 -8.16 -4.99
CA GLN A 177 6.32 -8.45 -5.12
C GLN A 177 5.98 -9.21 -6.41
N ILE A 178 6.54 -8.79 -7.54
CA ILE A 178 6.31 -9.42 -8.85
C ILE A 178 6.92 -10.82 -8.86
N ALA A 179 8.14 -10.98 -8.34
CA ALA A 179 8.82 -12.28 -8.22
C ALA A 179 8.06 -13.25 -7.30
N GLU A 180 7.55 -12.77 -6.16
CA GLU A 180 6.72 -13.58 -5.25
C GLU A 180 5.47 -14.08 -5.97
N ALA A 181 4.82 -13.21 -6.74
CA ALA A 181 3.65 -13.57 -7.51
C ALA A 181 3.97 -14.63 -8.60
N ALA A 182 5.15 -14.53 -9.21
CA ALA A 182 5.69 -15.51 -10.17
C ALA A 182 6.08 -16.85 -9.53
N GLY A 183 6.21 -16.90 -8.20
CA GLY A 183 6.74 -18.07 -7.50
C GLY A 183 8.27 -18.19 -7.58
N ASP A 184 8.98 -17.13 -7.96
CA ASP A 184 10.44 -17.10 -8.07
C ASP A 184 11.06 -16.69 -6.72
N ALA A 185 11.21 -17.67 -5.82
CA ALA A 185 11.76 -17.42 -4.50
C ALA A 185 13.21 -16.90 -4.53
N ALA A 186 14.01 -17.30 -5.53
CA ALA A 186 15.39 -16.84 -5.66
C ALA A 186 15.43 -15.34 -6.01
N ALA A 187 14.60 -14.89 -6.96
CA ALA A 187 14.48 -13.48 -7.28
C ALA A 187 13.94 -12.63 -6.12
N VAL A 188 13.03 -13.18 -5.30
CA VAL A 188 12.58 -12.51 -4.06
C VAL A 188 13.75 -12.32 -3.09
N VAL A 189 14.51 -13.38 -2.81
CA VAL A 189 15.67 -13.30 -1.89
C VAL A 189 16.68 -12.28 -2.40
N MET A 190 17.03 -12.31 -3.69
CA MET A 190 17.94 -11.32 -4.28
C MET A 190 17.44 -9.88 -4.09
N ALA A 191 16.17 -9.62 -4.41
CA ALA A 191 15.60 -8.28 -4.31
C ALA A 191 15.59 -7.74 -2.87
N VAL A 192 15.37 -8.61 -1.87
CA VAL A 192 15.32 -8.22 -0.46
C VAL A 192 16.71 -8.16 0.18
N ASP A 193 17.64 -9.03 -0.19
CA ASP A 193 19.05 -8.93 0.25
C ASP A 193 19.68 -7.62 -0.24
N ASP A 194 19.46 -7.25 -1.51
CA ASP A 194 19.89 -5.96 -2.07
C ASP A 194 19.19 -4.76 -1.39
N PHE A 195 18.00 -4.97 -0.83
CA PHE A 195 17.33 -3.96 -0.02
C PHE A 195 18.02 -3.77 1.35
N ALA A 196 18.74 -4.75 1.87
CA ALA A 196 19.39 -4.63 3.18
C ALA A 196 20.69 -3.80 3.17
N THR A 197 21.32 -3.57 2.01
CA THR A 197 22.73 -3.11 1.92
C THR A 197 22.98 -1.61 1.70
N ASP A 198 22.03 -0.86 1.13
CA ASP A 198 22.11 0.59 0.86
C ASP A 198 21.23 1.41 1.88
N PRO A 199 21.30 2.75 1.92
CA PRO A 199 20.31 3.57 2.65
C PRO A 199 19.03 3.81 1.82
N CYS A 200 17.86 3.81 2.49
CA CYS A 200 16.56 4.16 1.90
C CYS A 200 16.12 5.54 2.38
N ASP A 201 15.76 6.44 1.46
CA ASP A 201 15.21 7.75 1.79
C ASP A 201 13.76 7.65 2.30
N ASP A 202 13.04 6.61 1.85
CA ASP A 202 11.72 6.26 2.37
C ASP A 202 11.88 5.42 3.64
N LEU A 203 11.45 5.98 4.77
CA LEU A 203 11.63 5.37 6.08
C LEU A 203 10.59 4.28 6.40
N ASP A 204 9.48 4.20 5.65
CA ASP A 204 8.36 3.28 5.89
C ASP A 204 8.47 2.02 5.02
N GLN A 205 9.00 2.15 3.80
CA GLN A 205 9.26 1.05 2.86
C GLN A 205 10.06 -0.15 3.39
N PRO A 206 11.01 0.01 4.34
CA PRO A 206 11.74 -1.13 4.87
C PRO A 206 10.89 -2.18 5.57
N ALA A 207 9.72 -1.83 6.14
CA ALA A 207 8.85 -2.83 6.74
C ALA A 207 8.16 -3.71 5.67
N SER A 208 7.75 -3.11 4.55
CA SER A 208 7.18 -3.82 3.40
C SER A 208 8.19 -4.81 2.83
N ALA A 209 9.37 -4.32 2.43
CA ALA A 209 10.42 -5.12 1.81
C ALA A 209 10.86 -6.30 2.69
N LEU A 210 11.11 -6.04 3.99
CA LEU A 210 11.48 -7.10 4.93
C LEU A 210 10.36 -8.14 5.09
N SER A 211 9.10 -7.73 5.09
CA SER A 211 7.96 -8.65 5.21
C SER A 211 7.79 -9.57 3.99
N ARG A 212 8.23 -9.15 2.80
CA ARG A 212 8.22 -9.98 1.58
C ARG A 212 9.28 -11.07 1.60
N GLY A 213 10.47 -10.77 2.12
CA GLY A 213 11.57 -11.73 2.20
C GLY A 213 11.30 -12.90 3.14
N LEU A 214 10.46 -12.72 4.16
CA LEU A 214 10.23 -13.69 5.24
C LEU A 214 10.02 -15.12 4.75
N PHE A 215 9.12 -15.33 3.79
CA PHE A 215 8.79 -16.68 3.31
C PHE A 215 9.82 -17.22 2.31
N ALA A 216 10.47 -16.34 1.54
CA ALA A 216 11.50 -16.75 0.60
C ALA A 216 12.78 -17.20 1.33
N TRP A 217 13.15 -16.51 2.40
CA TRP A 217 14.24 -16.95 3.30
C TRP A 217 13.89 -18.27 4.00
N LEU A 218 12.66 -18.44 4.51
CA LEU A 218 12.23 -19.73 5.07
C LEU A 218 12.32 -20.88 4.05
N ALA A 219 11.88 -20.64 2.81
CA ALA A 219 11.96 -21.64 1.74
C ALA A 219 13.40 -21.98 1.32
N SER A 220 14.36 -21.10 1.63
CA SER A 220 15.78 -21.24 1.33
C SER A 220 16.63 -21.67 2.54
N ASP A 221 16.00 -22.18 3.60
CA ASP A 221 16.64 -22.60 4.86
C ASP A 221 17.40 -21.47 5.59
N ARG A 222 17.05 -20.21 5.32
CA ARG A 222 17.62 -19.00 5.93
C ARG A 222 16.75 -18.47 7.07
N ARG A 223 16.46 -19.35 8.04
CA ARG A 223 15.53 -19.03 9.16
C ARG A 223 16.00 -17.86 10.02
N GLU A 224 17.30 -17.77 10.28
CA GLU A 224 17.88 -16.70 11.10
C GLU A 224 17.66 -15.32 10.47
N ASP A 225 17.85 -15.22 9.15
CA ASP A 225 17.60 -13.99 8.39
C ASP A 225 16.11 -13.59 8.45
N ALA A 226 15.21 -14.57 8.28
CA ALA A 226 13.77 -14.34 8.39
C ALA A 226 13.37 -13.86 9.80
N ASP A 227 13.92 -14.45 10.86
CA ASP A 227 13.63 -14.04 12.24
C ASP A 227 14.20 -12.65 12.57
N SER A 228 15.39 -12.35 12.08
CA SER A 228 15.99 -11.01 12.20
C SER A 228 15.14 -9.95 11.49
N ALA A 229 14.76 -10.20 10.23
CA ALA A 229 13.91 -9.33 9.43
C ALA A 229 12.54 -9.13 10.07
N TYR A 230 11.93 -10.20 10.59
CA TYR A 230 10.67 -10.13 11.33
C TYR A 230 10.76 -9.18 12.53
N GLY A 231 11.80 -9.33 13.36
CA GLY A 231 12.00 -8.48 14.54
C GLY A 231 12.18 -7.01 14.18
N VAL A 232 12.91 -6.71 13.09
CA VAL A 232 13.06 -5.34 12.58
C VAL A 232 11.74 -4.79 12.07
N ALA A 233 11.00 -5.55 11.26
CA ALA A 233 9.72 -5.14 10.71
C ALA A 233 8.69 -4.88 11.81
N VAL A 234 8.57 -5.75 12.82
CA VAL A 234 7.68 -5.57 13.97
C VAL A 234 7.94 -4.25 14.71
N ARG A 235 9.22 -3.92 14.99
CA ARG A 235 9.56 -2.64 15.64
C ARG A 235 9.18 -1.43 14.79
N ARG A 236 9.36 -1.51 13.47
CA ARG A 236 9.01 -0.43 12.54
C ARG A 236 7.51 -0.19 12.48
N VAL A 237 6.72 -1.25 12.31
CA VAL A 237 5.23 -1.13 12.25
C VAL A 237 4.62 -0.72 13.59
N ALA A 238 5.33 -0.88 14.71
CA ALA A 238 4.92 -0.35 16.01
C ALA A 238 5.22 1.16 16.13
N ALA A 239 6.30 1.64 15.51
CA ALA A 239 6.72 3.02 15.59
C ALA A 239 5.99 3.95 14.60
N ARG A 240 5.42 3.39 13.52
CA ARG A 240 4.88 4.18 12.39
C ARG A 240 3.65 3.53 11.75
N PRO A 241 2.79 4.33 11.09
CA PRO A 241 1.75 3.81 10.21
C PRO A 241 2.31 2.85 9.16
N THR A 242 1.55 1.83 8.81
CA THR A 242 1.88 0.87 7.75
C THR A 242 0.58 0.33 7.16
N THR A 243 0.66 -0.30 5.99
CA THR A 243 -0.49 -0.98 5.40
C THR A 243 -0.92 -2.20 6.24
N ALA A 244 -2.21 -2.53 6.18
CA ALA A 244 -2.74 -3.74 6.78
C ALA A 244 -2.15 -5.02 6.17
N GLU A 245 -1.71 -4.99 4.90
CA GLU A 245 -1.02 -6.11 4.26
C GLU A 245 0.28 -6.47 5.01
N VAL A 246 1.12 -5.49 5.35
CA VAL A 246 2.38 -5.75 6.06
C VAL A 246 2.10 -6.41 7.41
N ARG A 247 1.13 -5.92 8.17
CA ARG A 247 0.71 -6.56 9.43
C ARG A 247 0.18 -7.98 9.19
N GLY A 248 -0.60 -8.20 8.14
CA GLY A 248 -1.05 -9.53 7.73
C GLY A 248 0.09 -10.50 7.41
N ARG A 249 1.12 -10.04 6.68
CA ARG A 249 2.34 -10.83 6.39
C ARG A 249 3.09 -11.19 7.66
N LEU A 250 3.26 -10.24 8.58
CA LEU A 250 3.86 -10.49 9.90
C LEU A 250 3.03 -11.47 10.72
N ALA A 251 1.70 -11.37 10.68
CA ALA A 251 0.80 -12.31 11.33
C ALA A 251 0.96 -13.73 10.76
N ARG A 252 1.07 -13.86 9.43
CA ARG A 252 1.28 -15.15 8.77
C ARG A 252 2.64 -15.74 9.12
N TYR A 253 3.68 -14.92 9.19
CA TYR A 253 4.99 -15.39 9.65
C TYR A 253 4.94 -15.87 11.10
N ALA A 254 4.29 -15.13 11.99
CA ALA A 254 4.09 -15.53 13.39
C ALA A 254 3.33 -16.87 13.49
N LEU A 255 2.29 -17.06 12.68
CA LEU A 255 1.52 -18.31 12.62
C LEU A 255 2.39 -19.50 12.19
N VAL A 256 3.14 -19.40 11.09
CA VAL A 256 3.95 -20.53 10.58
C VAL A 256 5.12 -20.85 11.53
N THR A 257 5.61 -19.87 12.28
CA THR A 257 6.67 -20.05 13.27
C THR A 257 6.18 -20.43 14.67
N GLY A 258 4.86 -20.58 14.86
CA GLY A 258 4.27 -21.03 16.13
C GLY A 258 4.03 -19.93 17.17
N ARG A 259 4.24 -18.66 16.82
CA ARG A 259 3.97 -17.49 17.68
C ARG A 259 2.49 -17.08 17.59
N LEU A 260 1.61 -17.95 18.07
CA LEU A 260 0.16 -17.84 17.80
C LEU A 260 -0.48 -16.58 18.38
N ASP A 261 -0.08 -16.16 19.58
CA ASP A 261 -0.60 -14.92 20.19
C ASP A 261 -0.16 -13.67 19.42
N GLU A 262 1.10 -13.64 18.93
CA GLU A 262 1.58 -12.57 18.06
C GLU A 262 0.82 -12.55 16.74
N ALA A 263 0.51 -13.71 16.16
CA ALA A 263 -0.29 -13.80 14.95
C ALA A 263 -1.68 -13.18 15.13
N VAL A 264 -2.36 -13.48 16.24
CA VAL A 264 -3.65 -12.87 16.58
C VAL A 264 -3.50 -11.36 16.76
N GLY A 265 -2.50 -10.91 17.53
CA GLY A 265 -2.28 -9.48 17.79
C GLY A 265 -2.03 -8.67 16.51
N HIS A 266 -1.27 -9.22 15.56
CA HIS A 266 -1.07 -8.57 14.26
C HIS A 266 -2.33 -8.52 13.40
N VAL A 267 -3.18 -9.55 13.42
CA VAL A 267 -4.49 -9.52 12.76
C VAL A 267 -5.39 -8.43 13.36
N GLU A 268 -5.52 -8.39 14.68
CA GLU A 268 -6.35 -7.42 15.38
C GLU A 268 -5.88 -5.98 15.13
N ALA A 269 -4.56 -5.76 15.10
CA ALA A 269 -3.97 -4.47 14.75
C ALA A 269 -4.14 -4.09 13.27
N ALA A 270 -4.32 -5.06 12.37
CA ALA A 270 -4.53 -4.80 10.95
C ALA A 270 -5.99 -4.45 10.63
N LEU A 271 -6.95 -5.05 11.33
CA LEU A 271 -8.39 -4.94 11.05
C LEU A 271 -8.89 -3.50 10.84
N PRO A 272 -8.55 -2.51 11.69
CA PRO A 272 -9.03 -1.14 11.54
C PRO A 272 -8.70 -0.47 10.20
N TYR A 273 -7.68 -0.97 9.50
CA TYR A 273 -7.13 -0.39 8.27
C TYR A 273 -7.48 -1.22 7.02
N VAL A 274 -8.22 -2.33 7.15
CA VAL A 274 -8.50 -3.26 6.02
C VAL A 274 -9.40 -2.63 4.97
N HIS A 275 -10.39 -1.83 5.37
CA HIS A 275 -11.33 -1.25 4.41
C HIS A 275 -10.63 -0.25 3.48
N GLY A 276 -9.74 0.57 4.05
CA GLY A 276 -8.99 1.60 3.35
C GLY A 276 -9.86 2.58 2.57
N SER A 277 -9.21 3.34 1.68
CA SER A 277 -9.86 4.22 0.71
C SER A 277 -10.51 3.43 -0.44
N ALA A 278 -11.58 3.98 -1.02
CA ALA A 278 -12.31 3.38 -2.15
C ALA A 278 -11.45 3.11 -3.40
N LEU A 279 -10.35 3.86 -3.60
CA LEU A 279 -9.43 3.65 -4.72
C LEU A 279 -8.24 2.74 -4.36
N ALA A 280 -8.00 2.49 -3.07
CA ALA A 280 -6.89 1.69 -2.55
C ALA A 280 -7.19 0.18 -2.55
N THR A 281 -7.85 -0.33 -3.58
CA THR A 281 -8.44 -1.67 -3.54
C THR A 281 -7.40 -2.80 -3.58
N HIS A 282 -6.22 -2.57 -4.16
CA HIS A 282 -5.10 -3.51 -4.04
C HIS A 282 -4.58 -3.65 -2.60
N LEU A 283 -4.49 -2.55 -1.84
CA LEU A 283 -4.09 -2.60 -0.43
C LEU A 283 -5.10 -3.43 0.38
N ARG A 284 -6.39 -3.23 0.12
CA ARG A 284 -7.46 -4.02 0.72
C ARG A 284 -7.38 -5.49 0.33
N LEU A 285 -7.13 -5.80 -0.94
CA LEU A 285 -6.97 -7.17 -1.42
C LEU A 285 -5.77 -7.87 -0.74
N GLY A 286 -4.61 -7.20 -0.71
CA GLY A 286 -3.42 -7.69 -0.02
C GLY A 286 -3.69 -7.98 1.45
N ALA A 287 -4.31 -7.05 2.17
CA ALA A 287 -4.68 -7.23 3.57
C ALA A 287 -5.66 -8.40 3.79
N LEU A 288 -6.76 -8.44 3.03
CA LEU A 288 -7.77 -9.51 3.13
C LEU A 288 -7.18 -10.88 2.83
N ARG A 289 -6.29 -10.99 1.84
CA ARG A 289 -5.60 -12.24 1.49
C ARG A 289 -4.78 -12.76 2.65
N GLU A 290 -3.95 -11.91 3.24
CA GLU A 290 -3.08 -12.31 4.36
C GLU A 290 -3.89 -12.65 5.61
N ILE A 291 -4.88 -11.83 5.96
CA ILE A 291 -5.74 -12.07 7.14
C ILE A 291 -6.56 -13.36 6.97
N ALA A 292 -7.12 -13.61 5.78
CA ALA A 292 -7.85 -14.86 5.50
C ALA A 292 -6.96 -16.09 5.71
N ALA A 293 -5.71 -16.05 5.23
CA ALA A 293 -4.76 -17.14 5.40
C ALA A 293 -4.40 -17.37 6.88
N VAL A 294 -4.21 -16.28 7.65
CA VAL A 294 -3.90 -16.37 9.08
C VAL A 294 -5.07 -16.94 9.87
N LEU A 295 -6.29 -16.44 9.66
CA LEU A 295 -7.47 -16.92 10.38
C LEU A 295 -7.76 -18.40 10.08
N ALA A 296 -7.67 -18.81 8.81
CA ALA A 296 -7.79 -20.22 8.43
C ALA A 296 -6.74 -21.09 9.14
N GLY A 297 -5.51 -20.58 9.27
CA GLY A 297 -4.45 -21.31 9.97
C GLY A 297 -4.58 -21.35 11.48
N LEU A 298 -4.99 -20.27 12.12
CA LEU A 298 -5.31 -20.26 13.55
C LEU A 298 -6.45 -21.23 13.86
N GLN A 299 -7.48 -21.30 13.02
CA GLN A 299 -8.57 -22.27 13.19
C GLN A 299 -8.07 -23.71 13.17
N ARG A 300 -7.20 -24.07 12.21
CA ARG A 300 -6.61 -25.43 12.14
C ARG A 300 -5.65 -25.75 13.28
N ARG A 301 -5.07 -24.73 13.93
CA ARG A 301 -4.30 -24.87 15.18
C ARG A 301 -5.19 -25.06 16.42
N GLY A 302 -6.51 -25.14 16.25
CA GLY A 302 -7.45 -25.30 17.37
C GLY A 302 -7.84 -23.98 18.05
N LEU A 303 -7.47 -22.82 17.50
CA LEU A 303 -7.82 -21.51 18.05
C LEU A 303 -9.14 -20.96 17.51
N GLY A 304 -10.04 -21.83 17.01
CA GLY A 304 -11.32 -21.42 16.44
C GLY A 304 -12.19 -20.59 17.39
N GLU A 305 -12.20 -20.95 18.68
CA GLU A 305 -12.98 -20.25 19.73
C GLU A 305 -12.29 -18.98 20.27
N ARG A 306 -11.07 -18.68 19.82
CA ARG A 306 -10.37 -17.45 20.23
C ARG A 306 -11.18 -16.25 19.76
N ARG A 307 -11.61 -15.42 20.70
CA ARG A 307 -12.29 -14.15 20.42
C ARG A 307 -11.31 -13.16 19.80
N LEU A 308 -11.78 -12.43 18.79
CA LEU A 308 -11.08 -11.31 18.19
C LEU A 308 -11.45 -10.01 18.91
N THR A 309 -10.45 -9.19 19.22
CA THR A 309 -10.61 -7.84 19.75
C THR A 309 -10.54 -6.79 18.65
N GLY A 310 -10.96 -5.55 18.96
CA GLY A 310 -10.90 -4.44 18.00
C GLY A 310 -11.91 -4.52 16.85
N VAL A 311 -12.84 -5.48 16.86
CA VAL A 311 -13.86 -5.67 15.82
C VAL A 311 -15.03 -4.66 15.90
N ASP A 312 -15.20 -4.00 17.03
CA ASP A 312 -16.33 -3.08 17.27
C ASP A 312 -16.12 -1.67 16.69
N VAL A 313 -14.93 -1.39 16.14
CA VAL A 313 -14.59 -0.09 15.57
C VAL A 313 -15.35 0.16 14.26
N PRO A 314 -15.81 1.40 14.00
CA PRO A 314 -16.63 1.70 12.82
C PRO A 314 -16.02 1.26 11.48
N SER A 315 -14.70 1.36 11.32
CA SER A 315 -14.01 0.98 10.08
C SER A 315 -14.00 -0.52 9.80
N VAL A 316 -14.22 -1.37 10.82
CA VAL A 316 -14.24 -2.83 10.68
C VAL A 316 -15.65 -3.37 10.40
N ARG A 317 -16.69 -2.66 10.84
CA ARG A 317 -18.09 -3.08 10.71
C ARG A 317 -18.54 -3.45 9.29
N PRO A 318 -18.07 -2.80 8.20
CA PRO A 318 -18.41 -3.22 6.84
C PRO A 318 -17.92 -4.63 6.49
N LEU A 319 -16.83 -5.10 7.12
CA LEU A 319 -16.30 -6.45 6.93
C LEU A 319 -16.85 -7.43 7.96
N LEU A 320 -16.89 -7.03 9.23
CA LEU A 320 -17.32 -7.84 10.37
C LEU A 320 -18.43 -7.09 11.13
N PRO A 321 -19.71 -7.19 10.69
CA PRO A 321 -20.82 -6.51 11.36
C PRO A 321 -20.96 -6.89 12.83
N ALA A 322 -21.45 -5.96 13.65
CA ALA A 322 -21.67 -6.22 15.08
C ALA A 322 -22.63 -7.39 15.30
N ARG A 323 -22.28 -8.27 16.26
CA ARG A 323 -23.05 -9.47 16.63
C ARG A 323 -22.96 -9.69 18.13
N GLY A 324 -24.07 -10.11 18.75
CA GLY A 324 -24.21 -10.16 20.22
C GLY A 324 -23.23 -11.09 20.92
N GLU A 325 -22.78 -12.16 20.25
CA GLU A 325 -21.79 -13.10 20.77
C GLU A 325 -20.34 -12.69 20.48
N GLY A 326 -20.10 -11.59 19.75
CA GLY A 326 -18.78 -11.17 19.28
C GLY A 326 -18.27 -11.99 18.10
N TRP A 327 -17.04 -11.71 17.67
CA TRP A 327 -16.35 -12.48 16.62
C TRP A 327 -15.30 -13.39 17.21
N THR A 328 -15.24 -14.62 16.69
CA THR A 328 -14.18 -15.60 16.95
C THR A 328 -13.38 -15.84 15.67
N VAL A 329 -12.20 -16.44 15.79
CA VAL A 329 -11.41 -16.87 14.63
C VAL A 329 -12.26 -17.72 13.69
N ALA A 330 -12.99 -18.72 14.22
CA ALA A 330 -13.78 -19.64 13.41
C ALA A 330 -14.94 -18.97 12.67
N THR A 331 -15.56 -17.96 13.29
CA THR A 331 -16.69 -17.24 12.68
C THR A 331 -16.23 -16.14 11.72
N ALA A 332 -15.07 -15.51 11.98
CA ALA A 332 -14.50 -14.46 11.13
C ALA A 332 -13.79 -15.02 9.88
N ALA A 333 -13.10 -16.15 9.99
CA ALA A 333 -12.34 -16.76 8.90
C ALA A 333 -13.14 -16.90 7.58
N PRO A 334 -14.34 -17.51 7.56
CA PRO A 334 -15.10 -17.66 6.31
C PRO A 334 -15.59 -16.32 5.73
N VAL A 335 -15.87 -15.33 6.58
CA VAL A 335 -16.31 -14.00 6.14
C VAL A 335 -15.18 -13.23 5.47
N VAL A 336 -14.00 -13.19 6.10
CA VAL A 336 -12.82 -12.52 5.52
C VAL A 336 -12.38 -13.21 4.23
N LEU A 337 -12.38 -14.55 4.21
CA LEU A 337 -12.04 -15.32 2.99
C LEU A 337 -13.03 -15.07 1.85
N THR A 338 -14.32 -14.92 2.14
CA THR A 338 -15.34 -14.60 1.12
C THR A 338 -15.09 -13.20 0.56
N ALA A 339 -14.89 -12.20 1.42
CA ALA A 339 -14.56 -10.84 0.99
C ALA A 339 -13.26 -10.77 0.16
N ALA A 340 -12.24 -11.55 0.53
CA ALA A 340 -10.99 -11.66 -0.23
C ALA A 340 -11.24 -12.24 -1.63
N ARG A 341 -12.04 -13.31 -1.73
CA ARG A 341 -12.38 -13.97 -3.01
C ARG A 341 -13.19 -13.07 -3.92
N GLU A 342 -14.19 -12.37 -3.37
CA GLU A 342 -15.02 -11.44 -4.13
C GLU A 342 -14.15 -10.33 -4.73
N LEU A 343 -13.29 -9.71 -3.93
CA LEU A 343 -12.40 -8.65 -4.39
C LEU A 343 -11.38 -9.17 -5.43
N ALA A 344 -10.75 -10.32 -5.19
CA ALA A 344 -9.86 -10.95 -6.15
C ALA A 344 -10.58 -11.23 -7.49
N GLY A 345 -11.81 -11.73 -7.42
CA GLY A 345 -12.64 -11.99 -8.60
C GLY A 345 -12.93 -10.73 -9.42
N ARG A 346 -13.04 -9.55 -8.81
CA ARG A 346 -13.22 -8.29 -9.56
C ARG A 346 -11.99 -7.93 -10.37
N PHE A 347 -10.79 -8.08 -9.80
CA PHE A 347 -9.54 -7.89 -10.53
C PHE A 347 -9.40 -8.87 -11.68
N ASP A 348 -9.72 -10.15 -11.44
CA ASP A 348 -9.65 -11.22 -12.42
C ASP A 348 -10.64 -11.02 -13.59
N VAL A 349 -11.89 -10.62 -13.30
CA VAL A 349 -12.88 -10.26 -14.32
C VAL A 349 -12.41 -9.07 -15.15
N ARG A 350 -11.84 -8.05 -14.51
CA ARG A 350 -11.28 -6.87 -15.20
C ARG A 350 -10.14 -7.25 -16.15
N ALA A 351 -9.30 -8.21 -15.75
CA ALA A 351 -8.13 -8.61 -16.51
C ALA A 351 -8.39 -9.76 -17.51
N GLY A 352 -9.51 -10.47 -17.38
CA GLY A 352 -9.76 -11.70 -18.12
C GLY A 352 -8.86 -12.86 -17.70
N THR A 353 -8.45 -12.91 -16.43
CA THR A 353 -7.56 -13.94 -15.87
C THR A 353 -8.16 -14.61 -14.64
N MET A 354 -7.42 -15.51 -13.97
CA MET A 354 -7.73 -16.10 -12.67
C MET A 354 -6.63 -15.82 -11.63
N PHE A 355 -5.75 -14.86 -11.95
CA PHE A 355 -4.47 -14.66 -11.28
C PHE A 355 -4.65 -14.35 -9.79
N HIS A 356 -5.50 -13.39 -9.43
CA HIS A 356 -5.66 -12.96 -8.05
C HIS A 356 -6.36 -14.00 -7.18
N VAL A 357 -7.35 -14.72 -7.73
CA VAL A 357 -7.99 -15.84 -7.03
C VAL A 357 -7.00 -16.97 -6.81
N GLU A 358 -6.16 -17.30 -7.79
CA GLU A 358 -5.12 -18.33 -7.64
C GLU A 358 -4.05 -17.92 -6.61
N GLN A 359 -3.63 -16.65 -6.60
CA GLN A 359 -2.74 -16.12 -5.57
C GLN A 359 -3.35 -16.27 -4.17
N LEU A 360 -4.62 -15.89 -3.99
CA LEU A 360 -5.32 -16.07 -2.73
C LEU A 360 -5.35 -17.53 -2.28
N GLN A 361 -5.68 -18.45 -3.20
CA GLN A 361 -5.69 -19.88 -2.90
C GLN A 361 -4.31 -20.39 -2.49
N ARG A 362 -3.24 -19.96 -3.17
CA ARG A 362 -1.86 -20.30 -2.81
C ARG A 362 -1.48 -19.78 -1.44
N THR A 363 -1.77 -18.52 -1.13
CA THR A 363 -1.44 -17.93 0.18
C THR A 363 -2.17 -18.65 1.31
N VAL A 364 -3.47 -18.93 1.14
CA VAL A 364 -4.25 -19.69 2.13
C VAL A 364 -3.64 -21.08 2.29
N ARG A 365 -3.54 -21.89 1.21
CA ARG A 365 -2.96 -23.24 1.27
C ARG A 365 -1.53 -23.28 1.81
N GLY A 366 -0.72 -22.26 1.57
CA GLY A 366 0.62 -22.12 2.10
C GLY A 366 0.62 -21.98 3.62
N ALA A 367 -0.20 -21.07 4.17
CA ALA A 367 -0.46 -20.99 5.61
C ALA A 367 -1.06 -22.30 6.15
N GLU A 368 -1.69 -23.09 5.28
CA GLU A 368 -2.20 -24.40 5.63
C GLU A 368 -1.19 -25.52 5.77
N SER A 369 -0.43 -25.75 4.73
CA SER A 369 0.56 -26.82 4.64
C SER A 369 1.76 -26.61 5.57
N GLN A 370 2.14 -25.35 5.87
CA GLN A 370 3.30 -25.03 6.71
C GLN A 370 3.00 -25.04 8.21
N VAL A 371 1.78 -25.43 8.59
CA VAL A 371 1.32 -25.51 9.96
C VAL A 371 1.29 -26.98 10.39
N PRO A 372 2.21 -27.43 11.29
CA PRO A 372 2.07 -28.72 11.96
C PRO A 372 0.67 -28.86 12.57
N GLY A 373 0.09 -30.06 12.51
CA GLY A 373 -1.25 -30.35 13.04
C GLY A 373 -1.45 -29.94 14.51
N PRO A 374 -2.70 -30.03 15.04
CA PRO A 374 -2.99 -29.62 16.40
C PRO A 374 -2.00 -30.28 17.38
N LEU A 375 -1.43 -29.47 18.26
CA LEU A 375 -0.66 -29.96 19.41
C LEU A 375 -1.68 -30.66 20.31
N LEU A 376 -1.69 -32.00 20.27
CA LEU A 376 -2.55 -32.85 21.10
C LEU A 376 -2.23 -32.69 22.58
#